data_AF-A0A2D6LCC0-F1
#
_entry.id   AF-A0A2D6LCC0-F1
#
_cell.length_a   1.000
_cell.length_b   1.000
_cell.length_c   1.000
_cell.angle_alpha   90.00
_cell.angle_beta   90.00
_cell.angle_gamma   90.00
#
_symmetry.space_group_name_H-M   'P 1'
#
loop_
_entity.id
_entity.type
_entity.pdbx_description
1 polymer ?
#
loop_
_entity_poly.entity_id
_entity_poly.type
_entity_poly.pdbx_seq_one_letter_code
_entity_poly.pdbx_strand_id
1 'polypeptide(L)'
;MNKKVNTVLFILGATAVNIITMLFILLLGIYLIGELFSETAQESVGSVLFILLFFISIGGSFFIYNRVIKFISKKIDMDKYFHPIFRPRKQKPPEN
;
A
#
# COMPACT_ATOMS: atom_id res chain seq x y z
N MET A 1 -18.15 18.85 8.62
CA MET A 1 -16.94 18.20 8.09
C MET A 1 -16.78 18.53 6.61
N ASN A 2 -15.62 19.06 6.21
CA ASN A 2 -15.35 19.35 4.81
C ASN A 2 -14.84 18.07 4.12
N LYS A 3 -15.58 17.59 3.11
CA LYS A 3 -15.23 16.35 2.37
C LYS A 3 -13.80 16.38 1.81
N LYS A 4 -13.29 17.57 1.45
CA LYS A 4 -11.90 17.74 0.99
C LYS A 4 -10.87 17.44 2.08
N VAL A 5 -11.11 17.90 3.31
CA VAL A 5 -10.20 17.68 4.45
C VAL A 5 -10.15 16.19 4.80
N ASN A 6 -11.30 15.51 4.84
CA ASN A 6 -11.36 14.07 5.08
C ASN A 6 -10.57 13.29 4.04
N THR A 7 -10.70 13.68 2.77
CA THR A 7 -9.97 13.09 1.66
C THR A 7 -8.45 13.26 1.81
N VAL A 8 -7.98 14.45 2.19
CA VAL A 8 -6.54 14.69 2.44
C VAL A 8 -6.04 13.84 3.61
N LEU A 9 -6.77 13.82 4.73
CA LEU A 9 -6.43 12.99 5.89
C LEU A 9 -6.39 11.50 5.55
N PHE A 10 -7.31 11.04 4.69
CA PHE A 10 -7.32 9.66 4.22
C PHE A 10 -6.08 9.35 3.37
N ILE A 11 -5.70 10.21 2.44
CA ILE A 11 -4.48 10.02 1.63
C ILE A 11 -3.24 9.98 2.55
N LEU A 12 -3.13 10.91 3.49
CA LEU A 12 -2.03 10.94 4.44
C LEU A 12 -1.96 9.68 5.31
N GLY A 13 -3.11 9.24 5.84
CA GLY A 13 -3.20 7.99 6.61
C GLY A 13 -2.87 6.77 5.76
N ALA A 14 -3.37 6.71 4.52
CA ALA A 14 -3.07 5.65 3.56
C ALA A 14 -1.58 5.58 3.23
N THR A 15 -0.94 6.73 3.00
CA THR A 15 0.51 6.81 2.76
C THR A 15 1.29 6.34 3.98
N ALA A 16 0.90 6.75 5.19
CA ALA A 16 1.55 6.31 6.42
C ALA A 16 1.44 4.78 6.59
N VAL A 17 0.26 4.20 6.39
CA VAL A 17 0.03 2.74 6.43
C VAL A 17 0.88 2.03 5.37
N ASN A 18 0.98 2.57 4.16
CA ASN A 18 1.80 1.98 3.11
C ASN A 18 3.29 1.98 3.49
N ILE A 19 3.82 3.09 4.03
CA ILE A 19 5.21 3.18 4.49
C ILE A 19 5.48 2.18 5.61
N ILE A 20 4.59 2.07 6.60
CA ILE A 20 4.72 1.10 7.69
C ILE A 20 4.73 -0.34 7.14
N THR A 21 3.85 -0.63 6.19
CA THR A 21 3.77 -1.95 5.55
C THR A 21 5.06 -2.27 4.79
N MET A 22 5.59 -1.30 4.04
CA MET A 22 6.86 -1.43 3.31
C MET A 22 8.02 -1.69 4.28
N LEU A 23 8.13 -0.92 5.36
CA LEU A 23 9.14 -1.14 6.39
C LEU A 23 9.00 -2.53 7.03
N PHE A 24 7.78 -2.96 7.31
CA PHE A 24 7.52 -4.29 7.86
C PHE A 24 7.98 -5.41 6.90
N ILE A 25 7.63 -5.34 5.60
CA ILE A 25 8.07 -6.32 4.61
C ILE A 25 9.59 -6.32 4.46
N LEU A 26 10.21 -5.12 4.46
CA LEU A 26 11.65 -4.98 4.34
C LEU A 26 12.37 -5.62 5.54
N LEU A 27 11.96 -5.29 6.76
CA LEU A 27 12.55 -5.86 7.98
C LEU A 27 12.34 -7.36 8.07
N LEU A 28 11.13 -7.83 7.76
CA LEU A 28 10.84 -9.27 7.73
C LEU A 28 11.70 -9.98 6.68
N GLY A 29 11.86 -9.40 5.50
CA GLY A 29 12.69 -9.97 4.45
C GLY A 29 14.17 -10.00 4.81
N ILE A 30 14.70 -8.95 5.44
CA ILE A 30 16.09 -8.92 5.92
C ILE A 30 16.29 -10.03 6.96
N TYR A 31 15.36 -10.16 7.91
CA TYR A 31 15.39 -11.23 8.91
C TYR A 31 15.39 -12.61 8.26
N LEU A 32 14.49 -12.84 7.30
CA LEU A 32 14.40 -14.12 6.59
C LEU A 32 15.63 -14.42 5.74
N ILE A 33 16.23 -13.42 5.09
CA ILE A 33 17.49 -13.61 4.34
C ILE A 33 18.62 -13.97 5.30
N GLY A 34 18.74 -13.26 6.42
CA GLY A 34 19.75 -13.56 7.44
C GLY A 34 19.61 -14.97 7.99
N GLU A 35 18.39 -15.39 8.31
CA GLU A 35 18.12 -16.74 8.83
C GLU A 35 18.40 -17.84 7.78
N LEU A 36 17.97 -17.65 6.53
CA LEU A 36 18.02 -18.70 5.51
C LEU A 36 19.35 -18.77 4.75
N PHE A 37 20.13 -17.68 4.69
CA PHE A 37 21.33 -17.56 3.86
C PHE A 37 22.60 -17.17 4.63
N SER A 38 22.57 -17.17 5.97
CA SER A 38 23.69 -16.76 6.85
C SER A 38 25.02 -17.46 6.58
N GLU A 39 25.01 -18.73 6.13
CA GLU A 39 26.24 -19.51 5.94
C GLU A 39 26.75 -19.54 4.49
N THR A 40 25.96 -19.11 3.50
CA THR A 40 26.25 -19.35 2.06
C THR A 40 26.27 -18.10 1.18
N ALA A 41 25.91 -16.93 1.70
CA ALA A 41 25.89 -15.72 0.90
C ALA A 41 27.29 -15.11 0.74
N GLN A 42 27.89 -15.24 -0.45
CA GLN A 42 28.96 -14.34 -0.88
C GLN A 42 28.45 -12.88 -0.83
N GLU A 43 29.31 -11.91 -0.47
CA GLU A 43 28.92 -10.49 -0.33
C GLU A 43 28.19 -9.92 -1.56
N SER A 44 28.54 -10.40 -2.76
CA SER A 44 27.89 -10.03 -4.02
C SER A 44 26.42 -10.50 -4.10
N VAL A 45 26.12 -11.69 -3.58
CA VAL A 45 24.76 -12.27 -3.55
C VAL A 45 23.89 -11.52 -2.55
N GLY A 46 24.42 -11.17 -1.38
CA GLY A 46 23.70 -10.39 -0.37
C GLY A 46 23.22 -9.04 -0.90
N SER A 47 24.08 -8.35 -1.66
CA SER A 47 23.75 -7.05 -2.28
C SER A 47 22.60 -7.16 -3.29
N VAL A 48 22.61 -8.19 -4.14
CA VAL A 48 21.54 -8.43 -5.13
C VAL A 48 20.23 -8.79 -4.44
N LEU A 49 20.26 -9.66 -3.43
CA LEU A 49 19.07 -10.05 -2.66
C LEU A 49 18.45 -8.85 -1.94
N PHE A 50 19.27 -7.95 -1.39
CA PHE A 50 18.78 -6.73 -0.76
C PHE A 50 18.08 -5.80 -1.74
N ILE A 51 18.66 -5.58 -2.94
CA ILE A 51 18.03 -4.78 -3.99
C ILE A 51 16.69 -5.40 -4.43
N LEU A 52 16.65 -6.71 -4.65
CA LEU A 52 15.41 -7.41 -4.98
C LEU A 52 14.37 -7.27 -3.87
N LEU A 53 14.79 -7.44 -2.62
CA LEU A 53 13.90 -7.28 -1.46
C LEU A 53 13.34 -5.86 -1.36
N PHE A 54 14.13 -4.84 -1.69
CA PHE A 54 13.66 -3.46 -1.72
C PHE A 54 12.52 -3.28 -2.74
N PHE A 55 12.67 -3.79 -3.96
CA PHE A 55 11.59 -3.73 -4.96
C PHE A 55 10.38 -4.59 -4.57
N ILE A 56 10.60 -5.78 -4.01
CA ILE A 56 9.54 -6.64 -3.48
C ILE A 56 8.79 -5.94 -2.35
N SER A 57 9.49 -5.19 -1.48
CA SER A 57 8.87 -4.46 -0.39
C SER A 57 7.97 -3.34 -0.90
N ILE A 58 8.43 -2.55 -1.89
CA ILE A 58 7.60 -1.53 -2.53
C ILE A 58 6.38 -2.17 -3.22
N GLY A 59 6.60 -3.17 -4.08
CA GLY A 59 5.51 -3.82 -4.81
C GLY A 59 4.53 -4.54 -3.86
N GLY A 60 5.06 -5.21 -2.85
CA GLY A 60 4.31 -5.92 -1.83
C GLY A 60 3.48 -4.98 -0.96
N SER A 61 4.04 -3.83 -0.54
CA SER A 61 3.30 -2.85 0.26
C SER A 61 2.13 -2.27 -0.53
N PHE A 62 2.34 -1.92 -1.80
CA PHE A 62 1.26 -1.45 -2.69
C PHE A 62 0.19 -2.51 -2.92
N PHE A 63 0.58 -3.78 -3.07
CA PHE A 63 -0.37 -4.88 -3.21
C PHE A 63 -1.22 -5.07 -1.96
N ILE A 64 -0.60 -5.10 -0.78
CA ILE A 64 -1.30 -5.21 0.51
C ILE A 64 -2.20 -3.99 0.72
N TYR A 65 -1.70 -2.79 0.48
CA TYR A 65 -2.48 -1.55 0.53
C TYR A 65 -3.75 -1.64 -0.34
N ASN A 66 -3.61 -2.01 -1.62
CA ASN A 66 -4.75 -2.15 -2.52
C ASN A 66 -5.77 -3.17 -2.02
N ARG A 67 -5.29 -4.26 -1.42
CA ARG A 67 -6.16 -5.28 -0.82
C ARG A 67 -6.92 -4.70 0.37
N VAL A 68 -6.23 -4.03 1.29
CA VAL A 68 -6.80 -3.39 2.49
C VAL A 68 -7.85 -2.34 2.09
N ILE A 69 -7.54 -1.45 1.13
CA ILE A 69 -8.51 -0.46 0.65
C ILE A 69 -9.74 -1.13 0.03
N LYS A 70 -9.57 -2.17 -0.80
CA LYS A 70 -10.72 -2.91 -1.33
C LYS A 70 -11.57 -3.52 -0.22
N PHE A 71 -10.97 -4.01 0.87
CA PHE A 71 -11.71 -4.53 2.02
C PHE A 71 -12.45 -3.44 2.78
N ILE A 72 -11.79 -2.30 3.05
CA ILE A 72 -12.40 -1.17 3.77
C ILE A 72 -13.56 -0.59 2.95
N SER A 73 -13.37 -0.39 1.64
CA SER A 73 -14.41 0.13 0.73
C SER A 73 -15.63 -0.79 0.60
N LYS A 74 -15.54 -2.08 0.96
CA LYS A 74 -16.70 -2.97 1.06
C LYS A 74 -17.51 -2.74 2.33
N LYS A 75 -16.87 -2.28 3.41
CA LYS A 75 -17.51 -2.10 4.73
C LYS A 75 -17.94 -0.66 4.99
N ILE A 76 -17.25 0.32 4.41
CA ILE A 76 -17.49 1.74 4.64
C ILE A 76 -17.86 2.39 3.31
N ASP A 77 -18.99 3.09 3.28
CA ASP A 77 -19.42 3.85 2.12
C ASP A 77 -18.56 5.11 1.95
N MET A 78 -17.51 4.98 1.16
CA MET A 78 -16.52 6.03 0.92
C MET A 78 -17.14 7.30 0.32
N ASP A 79 -18.23 7.18 -0.45
CA ASP A 79 -18.87 8.32 -1.11
C ASP A 79 -19.59 9.25 -0.11
N LYS A 80 -19.99 8.69 1.04
CA LYS A 80 -20.63 9.45 2.11
C LYS A 80 -19.62 10.38 2.81
N TYR A 81 -18.38 9.94 2.98
CA TYR A 81 -17.39 10.61 3.83
C TYR A 81 -16.27 11.32 3.07
N PHE A 82 -16.00 10.92 1.82
CA PHE A 82 -14.89 11.43 1.03
C PHE A 82 -15.39 12.10 -0.25
N HIS A 83 -14.62 13.08 -0.74
CA HIS A 83 -14.84 13.58 -2.10
C HIS A 83 -14.45 12.46 -3.07
N PRO A 84 -15.25 12.17 -4.11
CA PRO A 84 -14.97 11.08 -5.04
C PRO A 84 -13.66 11.39 -5.79
N ILE A 85 -12.59 10.68 -5.44
CA ILE A 85 -11.33 10.66 -6.20
C ILE A 85 -11.33 9.52 -7.22
N PHE A 86 -12.02 8.41 -6.91
CA PHE A 86 -11.90 7.16 -7.66
C PHE A 86 -13.16 6.76 -8.47
N ARG A 87 -14.24 7.54 -8.41
CA ARG A 87 -15.44 7.30 -9.24
C ARG A 87 -15.60 8.43 -10.27
N PRO A 88 -15.63 8.13 -11.57
CA PRO A 88 -16.15 9.08 -12.54
C PRO A 88 -17.59 9.40 -12.12
N ARG A 89 -17.89 10.69 -12.01
CA ARG A 89 -19.23 11.22 -11.71
C ARG A 89 -20.19 10.49 -12.65
N LYS A 90 -21.09 9.64 -12.13
CA LYS A 90 -22.18 9.08 -12.93
C LYS A 90 -22.91 10.29 -13.51
N GLN A 91 -22.70 10.56 -14.80
CA GLN A 91 -23.56 11.46 -15.54
C GLN A 91 -24.95 10.83 -15.42
N LYS A 92 -25.87 11.55 -14.78
CA LYS A 92 -27.28 11.16 -14.86
C LYS A 92 -27.60 11.01 -16.36
N PRO A 93 -28.18 9.89 -16.80
CA PRO A 93 -28.71 9.83 -18.16
C PRO A 93 -29.69 11.00 -18.31
N PRO A 94 -29.71 11.70 -19.45
CA PRO A 94 -30.71 12.72 -19.70
C PRO A 94 -32.10 12.09 -19.49
N GLU A 95 -32.93 12.73 -18.65
CA GLU A 95 -34.35 12.41 -18.56
C GLU A 95 -34.96 12.77 -19.92
N ASN A 96 -35.41 11.75 -20.65
CA ASN A 96 -36.25 11.89 -21.84
C ASN A 96 -37.71 11.70 -21.43
#